data_AF-A0A9Q0AM22-F1
#
_entry.id   AF-A0A9Q0AM22-F1
#
_cell.length_a   1.000
_cell.length_b   1.000
_cell.length_c   1.000
_cell.angle_alpha   90.00
_cell.angle_beta   90.00
_cell.angle_gamma   90.00
#
_symmetry.space_group_name_H-M   'P 1'
#
loop_
_entity.id
_entity.type
_entity.pdbx_description
1 polymer ?
#
loop_
_entity_poly.entity_id
_entity_poly.type
_entity_poly.pdbx_seq_one_letter_code
_entity_poly.pdbx_strand_id
1 'polypeptide(L)'
;MAVSVNSWIQGLKQDVIQAQYKSGYHYFHPTPMPASGNGVDFGSLSSSLSGQAANLVTAGLQLQGLQGLAAFIQKEKFVSNTAADSEGRTRDAMLRAESHIRLEAKYWEKECEFLERAALSWERKASIVVAGLFNLISQRDQSTSIEIAKSSQDIATESKRDSTSMKAIAAVTMCFLPGTFVASFFAMPLFDWDAEQQVVTVRGFWLYWAVTVPLTLVTLAAWFLWTWLSDAKGSMARLPKAFS
;
A
#
# COMPACT_ATOMS: atom_id res chain seq x y z
N MET A 1 3.46 -7.50 39.24
CA MET A 1 2.69 -6.51 38.45
C MET A 1 3.41 -5.18 38.34
N ALA A 2 3.75 -4.47 39.43
CA ALA A 2 4.48 -3.19 39.33
C ALA A 2 5.80 -3.30 38.50
N VAL A 3 6.56 -4.38 38.69
CA VAL A 3 7.79 -4.66 37.92
C VAL A 3 7.54 -4.88 36.43
N SER A 4 6.43 -5.55 36.07
CA SER A 4 6.09 -5.83 34.67
C SER A 4 5.54 -4.61 33.94
N VAL A 5 4.77 -3.76 34.63
CA VAL A 5 4.32 -2.48 34.07
C VAL A 5 5.51 -1.56 33.81
N ASN A 6 6.44 -1.47 34.78
CA ASN A 6 7.63 -0.66 34.59
C ASN A 6 8.50 -1.18 33.42
N SER A 7 8.68 -2.49 33.27
CA SER A 7 9.43 -3.03 32.14
C SER A 7 8.75 -2.74 30.79
N TRP A 8 7.42 -2.82 30.71
CA TRP A 8 6.67 -2.44 29.51
C TRP A 8 6.76 -0.95 29.20
N ILE A 9 6.71 -0.08 30.22
CA ILE A 9 6.93 1.36 30.05
C ILE A 9 8.33 1.63 29.49
N GLN A 10 9.36 0.96 30.01
CA GLN A 10 10.73 1.13 29.49
C GLN A 10 10.88 0.62 28.06
N GLY A 11 10.26 -0.54 27.73
CA GLY A 11 10.23 -1.06 26.36
C GLY A 11 9.59 -0.06 25.40
N LEU A 12 8.40 0.43 25.73
CA LEU A 12 7.67 1.39 24.90
C LEU A 12 8.44 2.70 24.75
N LYS A 13 9.08 3.17 25.82
CA LYS A 13 9.94 4.35 25.77
C LYS A 13 11.09 4.17 24.77
N GLN A 14 11.76 3.02 24.77
CA GLN A 14 12.83 2.74 23.82
C GLN A 14 12.32 2.72 22.38
N ASP A 15 11.21 2.03 22.13
CA ASP A 15 10.62 1.92 20.80
C ASP A 15 10.14 3.27 20.26
N VAL A 16 9.51 4.09 21.11
CA VAL A 16 9.11 5.46 20.77
C VAL A 16 10.33 6.32 20.42
N ILE A 17 11.42 6.25 21.21
CA ILE A 17 12.65 7.01 20.93
C ILE A 17 13.28 6.54 19.62
N GLN A 18 13.35 5.24 19.38
CA GLN A 18 13.88 4.70 18.12
C GLN A 18 13.01 5.12 16.93
N ALA A 19 11.70 5.09 17.07
CA ALA A 19 10.76 5.52 16.04
C ALA A 19 10.90 7.00 15.71
N GLN A 20 10.97 7.86 16.73
CA GLN A 20 11.19 9.28 16.54
C GLN A 20 12.55 9.58 15.89
N TYR A 21 13.60 8.83 16.24
CA TYR A 21 14.93 8.98 15.63
C TYR A 21 14.93 8.58 14.16
N LYS A 22 14.37 7.40 13.85
CA LYS A 22 14.31 6.87 12.49
C LYS A 22 13.38 7.65 11.57
N SER A 23 12.29 8.18 12.11
CA SER A 23 11.31 8.98 11.36
C SER A 23 11.69 10.46 11.25
N GLY A 24 12.69 10.93 11.99
CA GLY A 24 13.09 12.35 12.03
C GLY A 24 12.16 13.24 12.87
N TYR A 25 11.20 12.66 13.61
CA TYR A 25 10.25 13.39 14.45
C TYR A 25 10.80 13.80 15.85
N HIS A 26 12.12 13.74 16.09
CA HIS A 26 12.69 14.21 17.37
C HIS A 26 12.79 15.75 17.43
N TYR A 27 12.50 16.30 18.63
CA TYR A 27 12.65 17.70 19.07
C TYR A 27 13.11 18.71 18.00
N PHE A 28 12.18 19.57 17.54
CA PHE A 28 12.45 20.93 17.04
C PHE A 28 13.80 21.13 16.30
N HIS A 29 14.08 20.35 15.26
CA HIS A 29 15.14 20.69 14.31
C HIS A 29 14.54 21.45 13.10
N PRO A 30 15.09 22.61 12.68
CA PRO A 30 14.56 23.37 11.54
C PRO A 30 14.89 22.74 10.18
N THR A 31 15.76 21.73 10.17
CA THR A 31 16.20 21.07 8.95
C THR A 31 15.36 19.81 8.73
N PRO A 32 14.57 19.74 7.65
CA PRO A 32 13.97 18.48 7.24
C PRO A 32 15.12 17.51 6.94
N MET A 33 15.34 16.53 7.82
CA MET A 33 16.26 15.45 7.49
C MET A 33 15.67 14.69 6.30
N PRO A 34 16.49 14.30 5.31
CA PRO A 34 16.03 13.43 4.25
C PRO A 34 15.43 12.20 4.91
N ALA A 35 14.21 11.84 4.51
CA ALA A 35 13.55 10.61 4.94
C ALA A 35 14.59 9.49 4.92
N SER A 36 14.91 8.98 6.12
CA SER A 36 15.97 7.99 6.31
C SER A 36 15.81 6.91 5.24
N GLY A 37 16.93 6.61 4.57
CA GLY A 37 16.98 5.93 3.27
C GLY A 37 16.24 4.60 3.21
N ASN A 38 16.27 3.99 2.02
CA ASN A 38 15.57 2.77 1.60
C ASN A 38 15.63 1.51 2.52
N GLY A 39 16.19 1.58 3.73
CA GLY A 39 16.26 0.50 4.71
C GLY A 39 15.46 0.66 6.00
N VAL A 40 14.70 1.75 6.21
CA VAL A 40 13.87 1.88 7.44
C VAL A 40 12.47 1.30 7.22
N ASP A 41 12.24 0.13 7.82
CA ASP A 41 10.92 -0.51 7.90
C ASP A 41 10.06 0.14 9.00
N PHE A 42 9.26 1.13 8.61
CA PHE A 42 8.29 1.76 9.49
C PHE A 42 7.12 0.82 9.86
N GLY A 43 6.89 -0.25 9.08
CA GLY A 43 5.81 -1.20 9.30
C GLY A 43 6.03 -2.05 10.55
N SER A 44 7.20 -2.68 10.67
CA SER A 44 7.55 -3.45 11.89
C SER A 44 7.64 -2.59 13.15
N LEU A 45 8.05 -1.33 13.00
CA LEU A 45 8.12 -0.39 14.11
C LEU A 45 6.73 0.04 14.58
N SER A 46 5.83 0.34 13.65
CA SER A 46 4.43 0.66 13.93
C SER A 46 3.71 -0.51 14.61
N SER A 47 3.97 -1.74 14.16
CA SER A 47 3.38 -2.94 14.77
C SER A 47 3.92 -3.20 16.18
N SER A 48 5.23 -3.04 16.42
CA SER A 48 5.81 -3.15 17.77
C SER A 48 5.25 -2.10 18.73
N LEU A 49 5.21 -0.82 18.33
CA LEU A 49 4.65 0.26 19.14
C LEU A 49 3.18 0.00 19.47
N SER A 50 2.40 -0.43 18.48
CA SER A 50 0.97 -0.73 18.67
C SER A 50 0.78 -1.90 19.63
N GLY A 51 1.58 -2.96 19.52
CA GLY A 51 1.52 -4.12 20.41
C GLY A 51 1.90 -3.79 21.85
N GLN A 52 2.98 -3.03 22.05
CA GLN A 52 3.40 -2.60 23.39
C GLN A 52 2.40 -1.61 24.02
N ALA A 53 1.82 -0.70 23.23
CA ALA A 53 0.77 0.20 23.69
C ALA A 53 -0.49 -0.57 24.12
N ALA A 54 -0.92 -1.57 23.35
CA ALA A 54 -2.06 -2.41 23.71
C ALA A 54 -1.84 -3.21 25.02
N ASN A 55 -0.63 -3.72 25.22
CA ASN A 55 -0.25 -4.39 26.47
C ASN A 55 -0.29 -3.41 27.66
N LEU A 56 0.14 -2.17 27.46
CA LEU A 56 0.07 -1.10 28.45
C LEU A 56 -1.37 -0.72 28.84
N VAL A 57 -2.29 -0.67 27.87
CA VAL A 57 -3.72 -0.48 28.15
C VAL A 57 -4.26 -1.62 29.00
N THR A 58 -3.94 -2.86 28.66
CA THR A 58 -4.36 -4.04 29.42
C THR A 58 -3.82 -4.02 30.85
N ALA A 59 -2.56 -3.57 31.02
CA ALA A 59 -1.95 -3.37 32.32
C ALA A 59 -2.64 -2.26 33.13
N GLY A 60 -3.02 -1.16 32.48
CA GLY A 60 -3.77 -0.07 33.08
C GLY A 60 -5.11 -0.53 33.66
N LEU A 61 -5.85 -1.38 32.94
CA LEU A 61 -7.11 -1.97 33.44
C LEU A 61 -6.89 -2.80 34.73
N GLN A 62 -5.79 -3.55 34.81
CA GLN A 62 -5.45 -4.32 36.01
C GLN A 62 -5.08 -3.41 37.18
N LEU A 63 -4.32 -2.33 36.94
CA LEU A 63 -3.98 -1.34 37.96
C LEU A 63 -5.22 -0.63 38.50
N GLN A 64 -6.19 -0.31 37.63
CA GLN A 64 -7.46 0.29 38.04
C GLN A 64 -8.28 -0.66 38.94
N GLY A 65 -8.27 -1.97 38.63
CA GLY A 65 -8.87 -2.98 39.50
C GLY A 65 -8.21 -3.06 40.88
N LEU A 66 -6.88 -3.01 40.94
CA LEU A 66 -6.12 -2.97 42.20
C LEU A 66 -6.39 -1.70 43.00
N GLN A 67 -6.52 -0.55 42.34
CA GLN A 67 -6.91 0.70 42.98
C GLN A 67 -8.31 0.58 43.60
N GLY A 68 -9.26 -0.04 42.90
CA GLY A 68 -10.59 -0.33 43.43
C GLY A 68 -10.57 -1.18 44.70
N LEU A 69 -9.73 -2.22 44.74
CA LEU A 69 -9.54 -3.06 45.92
C LEU A 69 -8.87 -2.29 47.08
N ALA A 70 -7.83 -1.51 46.81
CA ALA A 70 -7.16 -0.69 47.82
C ALA A 70 -8.13 0.34 48.43
N ALA A 71 -8.96 0.98 47.60
CA ALA A 71 -10.00 1.90 48.04
C ALA A 71 -11.11 1.20 48.84
N PHE A 72 -11.46 -0.05 48.48
CA PHE A 72 -12.42 -0.86 49.23
C PHE A 72 -11.90 -1.20 50.64
N ILE A 73 -10.64 -1.67 50.74
CA ILE A 73 -9.98 -1.99 52.02
C ILE A 73 -9.95 -0.77 52.95
N GLN A 74 -9.74 0.43 52.41
CA GLN A 74 -9.78 1.66 53.21
C GLN A 74 -11.19 2.01 53.73
N LYS A 75 -12.24 1.67 52.98
CA LYS A 75 -13.63 1.93 53.36
C LYS A 75 -14.16 0.91 54.37
N GLU A 76 -13.56 -0.27 54.45
CA GLU A 76 -14.01 -1.34 55.32
C GLU A 76 -13.65 -1.08 56.80
N LYS A 77 -14.61 -1.32 57.71
CA LYS A 77 -14.45 -1.13 59.17
C LYS A 77 -14.14 -2.48 59.84
N PHE A 78 -12.91 -2.95 59.68
CA PHE A 78 -12.52 -4.28 60.16
C PHE A 78 -12.51 -4.41 61.69
N VAL A 79 -11.95 -3.43 62.43
CA VAL A 79 -11.77 -3.53 63.89
C VAL A 79 -12.99 -3.10 64.68
N SER A 80 -13.84 -2.22 64.13
CA SER A 80 -15.02 -1.70 64.83
C SER A 80 -16.06 -2.79 65.15
N ASN A 81 -16.14 -3.86 64.35
CA ASN A 81 -17.08 -4.96 64.58
C ASN A 81 -16.52 -6.03 65.52
N THR A 82 -15.22 -6.31 65.47
CA THR A 82 -14.57 -7.38 66.25
C THR A 82 -14.06 -6.92 67.62
N ALA A 83 -13.79 -5.62 67.79
CA ALA A 83 -13.31 -5.05 69.05
C ALA A 83 -14.41 -4.82 70.11
N ALA A 84 -15.68 -5.06 69.76
CA ALA A 84 -16.79 -4.94 70.72
C ALA A 84 -16.73 -6.00 71.85
N ASP A 85 -15.98 -7.09 71.64
CA ASP A 85 -15.94 -8.28 72.51
C ASP A 85 -14.56 -8.56 73.13
N SER A 86 -13.55 -7.70 72.92
CA SER A 86 -12.14 -7.99 73.28
C SER A 86 -11.55 -7.08 74.37
N GLU A 87 -10.70 -7.65 75.23
CA GLU A 87 -9.96 -6.95 76.30
C GLU A 87 -9.10 -5.78 75.77
N GLY A 88 -8.92 -4.74 76.60
CA GLY A 88 -8.29 -3.47 76.21
C GLY A 88 -6.88 -3.60 75.59
N ARG A 89 -6.04 -4.54 76.05
CA ARG A 89 -4.70 -4.77 75.48
C ARG A 89 -4.76 -5.35 74.06
N THR A 90 -5.71 -6.25 73.81
CA THR A 90 -5.92 -6.88 72.51
C THR A 90 -6.51 -5.87 71.51
N ARG A 91 -7.40 -5.01 72.00
CA ARG A 91 -8.01 -3.91 71.24
C ARG A 91 -6.96 -2.90 70.75
N ASP A 92 -6.02 -2.50 71.61
CA ASP A 92 -4.95 -1.55 71.23
C ASP A 92 -3.99 -2.14 70.19
N ALA A 93 -3.64 -3.43 70.30
CA ALA A 93 -2.84 -4.12 69.29
C ALA A 93 -3.55 -4.19 67.93
N MET A 94 -4.85 -4.43 67.94
CA MET A 94 -5.67 -4.54 66.73
C MET A 94 -5.84 -3.18 66.02
N LEU A 95 -6.03 -2.10 66.78
CA LEU A 95 -6.08 -0.73 66.25
C LEU A 95 -4.75 -0.31 65.59
N ARG A 96 -3.61 -0.69 66.17
CA ARG A 96 -2.29 -0.45 65.57
C ARG A 96 -2.15 -1.22 64.25
N ALA A 97 -2.51 -2.50 64.23
CA ALA A 97 -2.47 -3.31 63.01
C ALA A 97 -3.35 -2.72 61.90
N GLU A 98 -4.56 -2.25 62.23
CA GLU A 98 -5.44 -1.57 61.27
C GLU A 98 -4.81 -0.29 60.70
N SER A 99 -4.19 0.54 61.56
CA SER A 99 -3.53 1.76 61.11
C SER A 99 -2.37 1.48 60.15
N HIS A 100 -1.59 0.42 60.39
CA HIS A 100 -0.51 -0.03 59.50
C HIS A 100 -1.04 -0.48 58.14
N ILE A 101 -2.05 -1.37 58.13
CA ILE A 101 -2.65 -1.86 56.87
C ILE A 101 -3.24 -0.71 56.05
N ARG A 102 -3.89 0.26 56.71
CA ARG A 102 -4.45 1.44 56.03
C ARG A 102 -3.39 2.36 55.44
N LEU A 103 -2.27 2.56 56.14
CA LEU A 103 -1.15 3.36 55.63
C LEU A 103 -0.50 2.69 54.42
N GLU A 104 -0.27 1.38 54.48
CA GLU A 104 0.26 0.61 53.34
C GLU A 104 -0.71 0.62 52.15
N ALA A 105 -2.02 0.45 52.39
CA ALA A 105 -3.03 0.52 51.33
C ALA A 105 -3.05 1.89 50.64
N LYS A 106 -2.90 2.99 51.39
CA LYS A 106 -2.79 4.36 50.82
C LYS A 106 -1.54 4.54 49.97
N TYR A 107 -0.42 3.97 50.41
CA TYR A 107 0.82 4.02 49.64
C TYR A 107 0.67 3.31 48.29
N TRP A 108 0.14 2.08 48.30
CA TRP A 108 -0.08 1.31 47.08
C TRP A 108 -1.13 1.95 46.15
N GLU A 109 -2.15 2.60 46.68
CA GLU A 109 -3.13 3.36 45.89
C GLU A 109 -2.46 4.50 45.12
N LYS A 110 -1.60 5.29 45.79
CA LYS A 110 -0.86 6.39 45.16
C LYS A 110 0.11 5.91 44.10
N GLU A 111 0.81 4.80 44.35
CA GLU A 111 1.72 4.21 43.39
C GLU A 111 0.98 3.67 42.15
N CYS A 112 -0.18 3.02 42.34
CA CYS A 112 -1.01 2.56 41.23
C CYS A 112 -1.53 3.74 40.38
N GLU A 113 -1.98 4.81 41.02
CA GLU A 113 -2.43 6.03 40.35
C GLU A 113 -1.30 6.69 39.53
N PHE A 114 -0.06 6.69 40.06
CA PHE A 114 1.10 7.17 39.34
C PHE A 114 1.42 6.31 38.10
N LEU A 115 1.48 4.98 38.29
CA LEU A 115 1.79 4.04 37.20
C LEU A 115 0.75 4.06 36.10
N GLU A 116 -0.54 4.20 36.44
CA GLU A 116 -1.63 4.32 35.47
C GLU A 116 -1.48 5.58 34.62
N ARG A 117 -1.27 6.74 35.24
CA ARG A 117 -1.06 8.00 34.51
C ARG A 117 0.18 7.94 33.62
N ALA A 118 1.25 7.33 34.10
CA ALA A 118 2.46 7.11 33.30
C ALA A 118 2.16 6.22 32.09
N ALA A 119 1.48 5.09 32.28
CA ALA A 119 1.08 4.19 31.22
C ALA A 119 0.22 4.88 30.15
N LEU A 120 -0.79 5.65 30.57
CA LEU A 120 -1.68 6.39 29.68
C LEU A 120 -0.95 7.49 28.90
N SER A 121 0.01 8.18 29.55
CA SER A 121 0.82 9.19 28.87
C SER A 121 1.72 8.59 27.77
N TRP A 122 2.23 7.38 27.99
CA TRP A 122 3.11 6.67 27.09
C TRP A 122 2.33 6.03 25.93
N GLU A 123 1.17 5.46 26.22
CA GLU A 123 0.21 5.00 25.21
C GLU A 123 -0.15 6.13 24.24
N ARG A 124 -0.51 7.31 24.76
CA ARG A 124 -0.87 8.45 23.91
C ARG A 124 0.29 8.93 23.04
N LYS A 125 1.52 8.89 23.56
CA LYS A 125 2.73 9.20 22.77
C LYS A 125 2.96 8.18 21.67
N ALA A 126 2.81 6.89 21.97
CA ALA A 126 2.93 5.84 20.97
C ALA A 126 1.89 6.00 19.85
N SER A 127 0.63 6.30 20.20
CA SER A 127 -0.43 6.57 19.23
C SER A 127 -0.10 7.73 18.28
N ILE A 128 0.43 8.84 18.80
CA ILE A 128 0.88 9.98 17.99
C ILE A 128 2.01 9.58 17.03
N VAL A 129 3.00 8.83 17.52
CA VAL A 129 4.13 8.39 16.69
C VAL A 129 3.66 7.41 15.61
N VAL A 130 2.81 6.45 15.94
CA VAL A 130 2.22 5.49 14.99
C VAL A 130 1.46 6.23 13.89
N ALA A 131 0.63 7.23 14.23
CA ALA A 131 -0.06 8.05 13.24
C ALA A 131 0.93 8.81 12.31
N GLY A 132 2.01 9.37 12.88
CA GLY A 132 3.09 9.99 12.11
C GLY A 132 3.79 9.01 11.16
N LEU A 133 4.07 7.79 11.62
CA LEU A 133 4.65 6.71 10.80
C LEU A 133 3.72 6.34 9.64
N PHE A 134 2.41 6.20 9.88
CA PHE A 134 1.44 5.91 8.81
C PHE A 134 1.39 7.00 7.75
N ASN A 135 1.45 8.29 8.15
CA ASN A 135 1.53 9.38 7.19
C ASN A 135 2.78 9.31 6.31
N LEU A 136 3.95 8.97 6.89
CA LEU A 136 5.19 8.79 6.12
C LEU A 136 5.13 7.60 5.17
N ILE A 137 4.56 6.47 5.62
CA ILE A 137 4.35 5.28 4.77
C ILE A 137 3.44 5.66 3.61
N SER A 138 2.30 6.30 3.88
CA SER A 138 1.36 6.73 2.85
C SER A 138 1.99 7.72 1.86
N GLN A 139 2.79 8.66 2.33
CA GLN A 139 3.53 9.60 1.48
C GLN A 139 4.52 8.88 0.57
N ARG A 140 5.24 7.87 1.08
CA ARG A 140 6.15 7.03 0.28
C ARG A 140 5.37 6.24 -0.76
N ASP A 141 4.27 5.59 -0.38
CA ASP A 141 3.43 4.81 -1.30
C ASP A 141 2.83 5.69 -2.40
N GLN A 142 2.43 6.93 -2.08
CA GLN A 142 1.99 7.92 -3.05
C GLN A 142 3.12 8.30 -4.02
N SER A 143 4.34 8.54 -3.51
CA SER A 143 5.50 8.82 -4.36
C SER A 143 5.79 7.66 -5.32
N THR A 144 5.81 6.42 -4.81
CA THR A 144 5.99 5.21 -5.63
C THR A 144 4.86 5.07 -6.65
N SER A 145 3.62 5.35 -6.27
CA SER A 145 2.47 5.30 -7.19
C SER A 145 2.61 6.32 -8.33
N ILE A 146 3.07 7.54 -8.04
CA ILE A 146 3.36 8.56 -9.05
C ILE A 146 4.49 8.09 -9.99
N GLU A 147 5.54 7.48 -9.43
CA GLU A 147 6.65 6.94 -10.24
C GLU A 147 6.19 5.79 -11.16
N ILE A 148 5.39 4.85 -10.64
CA ILE A 148 4.78 3.78 -11.43
C ILE A 148 3.88 4.37 -12.53
N ALA A 149 3.09 5.40 -12.23
CA ALA A 149 2.24 6.05 -13.21
C ALA A 149 3.06 6.71 -14.34
N LYS A 150 4.18 7.38 -14.00
CA LYS A 150 5.11 7.94 -14.99
C LYS A 150 5.75 6.84 -15.85
N SER A 151 6.26 5.78 -15.23
CA SER A 151 6.82 4.64 -15.96
C SER A 151 5.77 3.99 -16.88
N SER A 152 4.53 3.84 -16.42
CA SER A 152 3.43 3.32 -17.23
C SER A 152 3.08 4.25 -18.40
N GLN A 153 3.13 5.57 -18.18
CA GLN A 153 2.96 6.56 -19.24
C GLN A 153 4.06 6.42 -20.29
N ASP A 154 5.32 6.31 -19.87
CA ASP A 154 6.47 6.13 -20.77
C ASP A 154 6.31 4.84 -21.58
N ILE A 155 6.00 3.72 -20.93
CA ILE A 155 5.71 2.44 -21.60
C ILE A 155 4.58 2.58 -22.60
N ALA A 156 3.49 3.30 -22.27
CA ALA A 156 2.38 3.50 -23.20
C ALA A 156 2.78 4.36 -24.40
N THR A 157 3.63 5.38 -24.21
CA THR A 157 4.14 6.20 -25.31
C THR A 157 5.05 5.40 -26.24
N GLU A 158 5.95 4.60 -25.67
CA GLU A 158 6.85 3.73 -26.41
C GLU A 158 6.07 2.62 -27.14
N SER A 159 5.07 2.03 -26.47
CA SER A 159 4.16 1.04 -27.07
C SER A 159 3.33 1.61 -28.21
N LYS A 160 2.92 2.89 -28.12
CA LYS A 160 2.25 3.58 -29.23
C LYS A 160 3.20 3.77 -30.42
N ARG A 161 4.46 4.10 -30.16
CA ARG A 161 5.49 4.20 -31.22
C ARG A 161 5.72 2.83 -31.86
N ASP A 162 5.87 1.78 -31.06
CA ASP A 162 6.04 0.41 -31.53
C ASP A 162 4.83 -0.07 -32.36
N SER A 163 3.61 0.22 -31.90
CA SER A 163 2.39 -0.05 -32.67
C SER A 163 2.37 0.65 -34.03
N THR A 164 2.95 1.85 -34.12
CA THR A 164 3.05 2.59 -35.39
C THR A 164 4.04 1.91 -36.33
N SER A 165 5.19 1.46 -35.81
CA SER A 165 6.16 0.64 -36.55
C SER A 165 5.54 -0.69 -37.03
N MET A 166 4.75 -1.36 -36.18
CA MET A 166 4.06 -2.59 -36.54
C MET A 166 3.05 -2.38 -37.67
N LYS A 167 2.28 -1.28 -37.62
CA LYS A 167 1.38 -0.89 -38.71
C LYS A 167 2.15 -0.66 -40.02
N ALA A 168 3.35 -0.08 -39.96
CA ALA A 168 4.18 0.12 -41.14
C ALA A 168 4.66 -1.21 -41.75
N ILE A 169 5.15 -2.15 -40.94
CA ILE A 169 5.55 -3.48 -41.42
C ILE A 169 4.37 -4.22 -42.05
N ALA A 170 3.21 -4.20 -41.38
CA ALA A 170 2.00 -4.83 -41.92
C ALA A 170 1.59 -4.23 -43.26
N ALA A 171 1.68 -2.90 -43.42
CA ALA A 171 1.42 -2.23 -44.69
C ALA A 171 2.37 -2.70 -45.80
N VAL A 172 3.67 -2.82 -45.49
CA VAL A 172 4.67 -3.33 -46.44
C VAL A 172 4.34 -4.77 -46.88
N THR A 173 4.00 -5.67 -45.94
CA THR A 173 3.62 -7.04 -46.26
C THR A 173 2.36 -7.09 -47.12
N MET A 174 1.35 -6.26 -46.82
CA MET A 174 0.11 -6.19 -47.60
C MET A 174 0.35 -5.70 -49.03
N CYS A 175 1.35 -4.86 -49.29
CA CYS A 175 1.74 -4.47 -50.64
C CYS A 175 2.40 -5.62 -51.43
N PHE A 176 3.22 -6.43 -50.77
CA PHE A 176 3.94 -7.53 -51.44
C PHE A 176 3.11 -8.79 -51.63
N LEU A 177 2.17 -9.08 -50.72
CA LEU A 177 1.33 -10.28 -50.76
C LEU A 177 0.60 -10.50 -52.11
N PRO A 178 -0.08 -9.50 -52.71
CA PRO A 178 -0.74 -9.69 -54.01
C PRO A 178 0.27 -9.89 -55.15
N GLY A 179 1.43 -9.23 -55.09
CA GLY A 179 2.50 -9.40 -56.07
C GLY A 179 3.07 -10.83 -56.04
N THR A 180 3.32 -11.38 -54.85
CA THR A 180 3.79 -12.75 -54.67
C THR A 180 2.73 -13.77 -55.10
N PHE A 181 1.46 -13.56 -54.76
CA PHE A 181 0.37 -14.45 -55.18
C PHE A 181 0.28 -14.56 -56.71
N VAL A 182 0.34 -13.41 -57.40
CA VAL A 182 0.32 -13.40 -58.86
C VAL A 182 1.58 -14.05 -59.43
N ALA A 183 2.77 -13.76 -58.89
CA ALA A 183 4.00 -14.42 -59.34
C ALA A 183 3.92 -15.96 -59.22
N SER A 184 3.38 -16.48 -58.12
CA SER A 184 3.16 -17.92 -57.93
C SER A 184 2.10 -18.49 -58.88
N PHE A 185 1.03 -17.74 -59.17
CA PHE A 185 -0.02 -18.16 -60.10
C PHE A 185 0.53 -18.33 -61.52
N PHE A 186 1.37 -17.39 -61.99
CA PHE A 186 2.01 -17.46 -63.30
C PHE A 186 3.17 -18.48 -63.38
N ALA A 187 3.74 -18.86 -62.23
CA ALA A 187 4.75 -19.92 -62.14
C ALA A 187 4.15 -21.35 -62.17
N MET A 188 2.83 -21.51 -62.06
CA MET A 188 2.19 -22.81 -62.22
C MET A 188 2.27 -23.26 -63.70
N PRO A 189 2.57 -24.53 -63.99
CA PRO A 189 2.69 -25.07 -65.35
C PRO A 189 1.35 -25.19 -66.11
N LEU A 190 0.32 -24.44 -65.69
CA LEU A 190 -0.99 -24.35 -66.35
C LEU A 190 -0.98 -23.42 -67.57
N PHE A 191 0.04 -22.56 -67.70
CA PHE A 191 0.27 -21.74 -68.89
C PHE A 191 1.44 -22.33 -69.67
N ASP A 192 1.14 -22.98 -70.80
CA ASP A 192 2.16 -23.52 -71.71
C ASP A 192 2.74 -22.37 -72.55
N TRP A 193 3.90 -21.86 -72.13
CA TRP A 193 4.60 -20.75 -72.78
C TRP A 193 5.36 -21.19 -74.05
N ASP A 194 5.43 -22.49 -74.31
CA ASP A 194 6.21 -23.11 -75.39
C ASP A 194 5.34 -23.57 -76.58
N ALA A 195 4.03 -23.27 -76.55
CA ALA A 195 3.20 -23.47 -77.74
C ALA A 195 3.65 -22.49 -78.83
N GLU A 196 4.03 -23.03 -79.99
CA GLU A 196 4.61 -22.46 -81.22
C GLU A 196 3.93 -21.19 -81.83
N GLN A 197 3.00 -20.55 -81.12
CA GLN A 197 2.28 -19.34 -81.51
C GLN A 197 2.74 -18.12 -80.70
N GLN A 198 3.57 -17.26 -81.31
CA GLN A 198 4.05 -15.98 -80.76
C GLN A 198 2.96 -15.03 -80.22
N VAL A 199 1.69 -15.27 -80.53
CA VAL A 199 0.54 -14.45 -80.11
C VAL A 199 0.13 -14.72 -78.65
N VAL A 200 0.43 -15.90 -78.10
CA VAL A 200 0.01 -16.27 -76.73
C VAL A 200 0.87 -15.56 -75.67
N THR A 201 2.16 -15.35 -75.97
CA THR A 201 3.11 -14.70 -75.05
C THR A 201 2.77 -13.23 -74.78
N VAL A 202 2.34 -12.49 -75.80
CA VAL A 202 1.95 -11.06 -75.67
C VAL A 202 0.62 -10.89 -74.92
N ARG A 203 -0.31 -11.84 -75.09
CA ARG A 203 -1.62 -11.82 -74.41
C ARG A 203 -1.52 -12.20 -72.93
N GLY A 204 -0.65 -13.16 -72.57
CA GLY A 204 -0.35 -13.52 -71.18
C GLY A 204 0.32 -12.39 -70.41
N PHE A 205 1.21 -11.62 -71.06
CA PHE A 205 1.84 -10.44 -70.47
C PHE A 205 0.83 -9.33 -70.15
N TRP A 206 -0.16 -9.10 -71.01
CA TRP A 206 -1.23 -8.13 -70.74
C TRP A 206 -2.22 -8.62 -69.67
N LEU A 207 -2.50 -9.93 -69.64
CA LEU A 207 -3.34 -10.54 -68.62
C LEU A 207 -2.74 -10.47 -67.21
N TYR A 208 -1.40 -10.57 -67.10
CA TYR A 208 -0.69 -10.29 -65.85
C TYR A 208 -1.05 -8.91 -65.33
N TRP A 209 -0.78 -7.85 -66.09
CA TRP A 209 -1.09 -6.48 -65.67
C TRP A 209 -2.59 -6.26 -65.42
N ALA A 210 -3.47 -6.90 -66.20
CA ALA A 210 -4.92 -6.81 -66.02
C ALA A 210 -5.43 -7.43 -64.72
N VAL A 211 -4.72 -8.39 -64.12
CA VAL A 211 -5.11 -9.03 -62.86
C VAL A 211 -4.35 -8.45 -61.66
N THR A 212 -3.05 -8.19 -61.82
CA THR A 212 -2.20 -7.69 -60.72
C THR A 212 -2.63 -6.30 -60.27
N VAL A 213 -2.88 -5.38 -61.21
CA VAL A 213 -3.23 -3.98 -60.90
C VAL A 213 -4.52 -3.88 -60.08
N PRO A 214 -5.67 -4.48 -60.48
CA PRO A 214 -6.89 -4.40 -59.68
C PRO A 214 -6.75 -5.13 -58.34
N LEU A 215 -6.02 -6.26 -58.28
CA LEU A 215 -5.81 -6.96 -57.02
C LEU A 215 -5.01 -6.10 -56.02
N THR A 216 -3.93 -5.44 -56.47
CA THR A 216 -3.16 -4.49 -55.65
C THR A 216 -4.03 -3.31 -55.22
N LEU A 217 -4.86 -2.77 -56.12
CA LEU A 217 -5.76 -1.66 -55.83
C LEU A 217 -6.81 -2.02 -54.77
N VAL A 218 -7.40 -3.23 -54.85
CA VAL A 218 -8.34 -3.74 -53.86
C VAL A 218 -7.66 -3.93 -52.50
N THR A 219 -6.43 -4.45 -52.48
CA THR A 219 -5.68 -4.67 -51.24
C THR A 219 -5.34 -3.34 -50.55
N LEU A 220 -4.89 -2.34 -51.33
CA LEU A 220 -4.60 -0.99 -50.83
C LEU A 220 -5.88 -0.27 -50.38
N ALA A 221 -6.97 -0.38 -51.15
CA ALA A 221 -8.26 0.22 -50.82
C ALA A 221 -8.83 -0.37 -49.53
N ALA A 222 -8.76 -1.69 -49.35
CA ALA A 222 -9.19 -2.36 -48.12
C ALA A 222 -8.38 -1.88 -46.90
N TRP A 223 -7.06 -1.73 -47.04
CA TRP A 223 -6.21 -1.21 -45.96
C TRP A 223 -6.51 0.25 -45.64
N PHE A 224 -6.58 1.12 -46.65
CA PHE A 224 -6.90 2.53 -46.48
C PHE A 224 -8.27 2.75 -45.84
N LEU A 225 -9.27 1.96 -46.25
CA LEU A 225 -10.59 2.00 -45.67
C LEU A 225 -10.57 1.52 -44.21
N TRP A 226 -9.81 0.46 -43.89
CA TRP A 226 -9.65 -0.05 -42.53
C TRP A 226 -8.97 0.94 -41.59
N THR A 227 -7.88 1.58 -42.01
CA THR A 227 -7.18 2.59 -41.20
C THR A 227 -8.05 3.82 -40.99
N TRP A 228 -8.70 4.31 -42.04
CA TRP A 228 -9.63 5.45 -41.95
C TRP A 228 -10.83 5.15 -41.04
N LEU A 229 -11.45 3.97 -41.14
CA LEU A 229 -12.52 3.53 -40.25
C LEU A 229 -12.05 3.39 -38.79
N SER A 230 -10.82 2.90 -38.58
CA SER A 230 -10.23 2.74 -37.25
C SER A 230 -9.95 4.09 -36.58
N ASP A 231 -9.48 5.07 -37.34
CA ASP A 231 -9.21 6.43 -36.87
C ASP A 231 -10.51 7.21 -36.62
N ALA A 232 -11.54 7.01 -37.46
CA ALA A 232 -12.88 7.58 -37.27
C ALA A 232 -13.58 7.04 -36.02
N LYS A 233 -13.51 5.72 -35.76
CA LYS A 233 -14.02 5.11 -34.51
C LYS A 233 -13.27 5.61 -33.28
N GLY A 234 -11.95 5.79 -33.38
CA GLY A 234 -11.13 6.34 -32.30
C GLY A 234 -11.48 7.79 -31.96
N SER A 235 -11.97 8.58 -32.92
CA SER A 235 -12.40 9.97 -32.74
C SER A 235 -13.81 10.07 -32.14
N MET A 236 -14.74 9.21 -32.56
CA MET A 236 -16.08 9.14 -31.96
C MET A 236 -16.08 8.64 -30.50
N ALA A 237 -15.16 7.75 -30.13
CA ALA A 237 -15.04 7.25 -28.76
C ALA A 237 -14.46 8.27 -27.75
N ARG A 238 -13.89 9.38 -28.23
CA ARG A 238 -13.32 10.46 -27.40
C ARG A 238 -14.25 11.64 -27.19
N LEU A 239 -15.44 11.62 -27.77
CA LEU A 239 -16.46 12.61 -27.41
C LEU A 239 -16.83 12.36 -25.94
N PRO A 240 -16.63 13.34 -25.04
CA PRO A 240 -17.10 13.21 -23.68
C PRO A 240 -18.60 12.94 -23.78
N LYS A 241 -19.08 11.92 -23.06
CA LYS A 241 -20.51 11.74 -22.78
C LYS A 241 -20.95 12.95 -21.94
N ALA A 242 -21.17 14.07 -22.60
CA ALA A 242 -21.81 15.23 -22.04
C ALA A 242 -23.29 14.87 -21.91
N PHE A 243 -23.73 14.82 -20.65
CA PHE A 243 -25.12 14.86 -20.22
C PHE A 243 -26.01 13.64 -20.54
N SER A 244 -26.18 12.78 -19.53
CA SER A 244 -27.50 12.29 -19.09
C SER A 244 -27.45 12.02 -17.58
#